data_AF-A0A528IQM4-F1
#
_entry.id   AF-A0A528IQM4-F1
#
_cell.length_a   1.000
_cell.length_b   1.000
_cell.length_c   1.000
_cell.angle_alpha   90.00
_cell.angle_beta   90.00
_cell.angle_gamma   90.00
#
_symmetry.space_group_name_H-M   'P 1'
#
loop_
_entity.id
_entity.type
_entity.pdbx_description
1 polymer ?
#
loop_
_entity_poly.entity_id
_entity_poly.type
_entity_poly.pdbx_seq_one_letter_code
_entity_poly.pdbx_strand_id
1 'polypeptide(L)'
;DAPRVLIANSNLVPHWATWEKFNELDKKGLMMYGQMTAGSWIYIGTQGIVQGTYETFVEAGRQHYGGNLRRKWILTGGLGGMGG
;
A
#
# COMPACT_ATOMS: atom_id res chain seq x y z
N ASP A 1 29.89 -6.85 6.16
CA ASP A 1 28.47 -7.04 5.75
C ASP A 1 27.56 -5.93 6.25
N ALA A 2 27.54 -4.78 5.55
CA ALA A 2 26.63 -3.67 5.88
C ALA A 2 25.75 -3.34 4.66
N PRO A 3 24.49 -2.86 4.85
CA PRO A 3 23.62 -2.44 3.76
C PRO A 3 24.31 -1.48 2.79
N ARG A 4 24.08 -1.64 1.49
CA ARG A 4 24.62 -0.72 0.46
C ARG A 4 23.81 0.57 0.34
N VAL A 5 22.51 0.49 0.62
CA VAL A 5 21.58 1.61 0.55
C VAL A 5 20.72 1.59 1.81
N LEU A 6 20.58 2.74 2.46
CA LEU A 6 19.64 3.01 3.54
C LEU A 6 18.72 4.13 3.06
N ILE A 7 17.40 3.93 3.13
CA ILE A 7 16.40 4.86 2.58
C ILE A 7 15.49 5.34 3.72
N ALA A 8 15.27 6.65 3.80
CA ALA A 8 14.32 7.27 4.71
C ALA A 8 13.45 8.27 3.92
N ASN A 9 12.24 7.86 3.55
CA ASN A 9 11.32 8.67 2.76
C ASN A 9 10.14 9.14 3.61
N SER A 10 9.66 10.35 3.32
CA SER A 10 8.40 10.91 3.81
C SER A 10 8.26 11.09 5.34
N ASN A 11 9.35 10.97 6.11
CA ASN A 11 9.34 11.18 7.56
C ASN A 11 9.19 12.67 7.91
N LEU A 12 8.25 13.00 8.79
CA LEU A 12 8.08 14.32 9.38
C LEU A 12 7.95 14.18 10.90
N VAL A 13 8.46 15.16 11.64
CA VAL A 13 8.25 15.21 13.10
C VAL A 13 6.73 15.27 13.36
N PRO A 14 6.17 14.55 14.36
CA PRO A 14 4.74 14.27 14.43
C PRO A 14 3.82 15.48 14.39
N HIS A 15 4.22 16.60 15.01
CA HIS A 15 3.44 17.85 14.98
C HIS A 15 3.20 18.38 13.56
N TRP A 16 4.11 18.07 12.63
CA TRP A 16 4.10 18.49 11.23
C TRP A 16 3.72 17.38 10.26
N ALA A 17 3.39 16.18 10.74
CA ALA A 17 3.10 15.02 9.90
C ALA A 17 1.67 15.08 9.32
N THR A 18 1.39 16.14 8.56
CA THR A 18 0.10 16.37 7.89
C THR A 18 0.29 16.53 6.38
N TRP A 19 -0.80 16.32 5.63
CA TRP A 19 -0.78 16.51 4.18
C TRP A 19 -0.51 17.96 3.77
N GLU A 20 -0.98 18.94 4.55
CA GLU A 20 -0.75 20.36 4.28
C GLU A 20 0.75 20.69 4.32
N LYS A 21 1.45 20.24 5.36
CA LYS A 21 2.90 20.44 5.47
C LYS A 21 3.66 19.63 4.42
N PHE A 22 3.26 18.39 4.18
CA PHE A 22 3.84 17.56 3.12
C PHE A 22 3.76 18.29 1.76
N ASN A 23 2.57 18.78 1.38
CA ASN A 23 2.33 19.48 0.11
C ASN A 23 3.05 20.84 0.05
N GLU A 24 3.20 21.53 1.17
CA GLU A 24 4.01 22.75 1.25
C GLU A 24 5.48 22.46 0.90
N LEU A 25 6.04 21.37 1.44
CA LEU A 25 7.42 20.96 1.18
C LEU A 25 7.60 20.40 -0.23
N ASP A 26 6.63 19.64 -0.74
CA ASP A 26 6.62 19.11 -2.12
C ASP A 26 6.64 20.24 -3.16
N LYS A 27 5.81 21.28 -2.98
CA LYS A 27 5.85 22.47 -3.84
C LYS A 27 7.19 23.22 -3.82
N LYS A 28 7.98 23.03 -2.76
CA LYS A 28 9.34 23.57 -2.63
C LYS A 28 10.41 22.60 -3.15
N GLY A 29 10.03 21.41 -3.64
CA GLY A 29 10.94 20.36 -4.07
C GLY A 29 11.67 19.66 -2.92
N LEU A 30 11.17 19.79 -1.70
CA LEU A 30 11.81 19.27 -0.47
C LEU A 30 11.18 17.96 0.03
N MET A 31 10.21 17.40 -0.70
CA MET A 31 9.49 16.22 -0.26
C MET A 31 9.16 15.30 -1.43
N MET A 32 9.08 14.00 -1.12
CA MET A 32 8.63 12.95 -2.02
C MET A 32 7.77 11.97 -1.24
N TYR A 33 6.70 11.46 -1.86
CA TYR A 33 5.87 10.42 -1.26
C TYR A 33 6.41 9.04 -1.62
N GLY A 34 7.02 8.35 -0.64
CA GLY A 34 7.65 7.05 -0.88
C GLY A 34 6.67 5.88 -0.95
N GLN A 35 5.44 6.05 -0.48
CA GLN A 35 4.50 4.95 -0.24
C GLN A 35 5.22 3.79 0.50
N MET A 36 4.97 2.53 0.18
CA MET A 36 5.69 1.39 0.77
C MET A 36 6.82 0.91 -0.16
N THR A 37 6.47 0.38 -1.33
CA THR A 37 7.41 -0.28 -2.26
C THR A 37 7.87 0.60 -3.41
N ALA A 38 7.23 1.76 -3.62
CA ALA A 38 7.59 2.71 -4.67
C ALA A 38 8.94 3.38 -4.37
N GLY A 39 9.08 4.02 -3.22
CA GLY A 39 10.30 4.72 -2.81
C GLY A 39 11.43 3.82 -2.34
N SER A 40 11.16 2.50 -2.21
CA SER A 40 12.14 1.47 -1.82
C SER A 40 12.50 0.51 -2.97
N TRP A 41 12.01 0.80 -4.18
CA TRP A 41 12.42 0.15 -5.44
C TRP A 41 12.15 -1.37 -5.48
N ILE A 42 11.00 -1.79 -4.97
CA ILE A 42 10.58 -3.20 -4.98
C ILE A 42 9.11 -3.40 -5.36
N TYR A 43 8.53 -2.42 -6.07
CA TYR A 43 7.19 -2.57 -6.64
C TYR A 43 7.22 -3.52 -7.85
N ILE A 44 6.35 -4.53 -7.84
CA ILE A 44 6.25 -5.57 -8.87
C ILE A 44 4.88 -5.60 -9.56
N GLY A 45 4.20 -4.46 -9.63
CA GLY A 45 2.84 -4.38 -10.16
C GLY A 45 1.78 -4.94 -9.20
N THR A 46 0.58 -5.19 -9.71
CA THR A 46 -0.55 -5.78 -8.97
C THR A 46 -0.20 -7.10 -8.30
N GLN A 47 0.74 -7.86 -8.85
CA GLN A 47 1.22 -9.12 -8.27
C GLN A 47 1.72 -8.95 -6.82
N GLY A 48 2.26 -7.78 -6.48
CA GLY A 48 2.76 -7.51 -5.12
C GLY A 48 1.70 -7.59 -4.02
N ILE A 49 0.41 -7.49 -4.36
CA ILE A 49 -0.69 -7.54 -3.37
C ILE A 49 -1.72 -8.63 -3.63
N VAL A 50 -1.76 -9.20 -4.84
CA VAL A 50 -2.82 -10.15 -5.23
C VAL A 50 -2.95 -11.34 -4.27
N GLN A 51 -1.84 -11.86 -3.74
CA GLN A 51 -1.87 -12.93 -2.75
C GLN A 51 -2.49 -12.45 -1.42
N GLY A 52 -2.12 -11.27 -0.93
CA GLY A 52 -2.69 -10.72 0.29
C GLY A 52 -4.20 -10.46 0.16
N THR A 53 -4.64 -9.95 -0.99
CA THR A 53 -6.06 -9.76 -1.31
C THR A 53 -6.79 -11.10 -1.40
N TYR A 54 -6.20 -12.11 -2.05
CA TYR A 54 -6.73 -13.47 -2.11
C TYR A 54 -6.91 -14.08 -0.72
N GLU A 55 -5.86 -14.08 0.10
CA GLU A 55 -5.91 -14.64 1.46
C GLU A 55 -6.92 -13.91 2.34
N THR A 56 -7.04 -12.59 2.19
CA THR A 56 -8.05 -11.78 2.89
C THR A 56 -9.46 -12.27 2.57
N PHE A 57 -9.80 -12.46 1.30
CA PHE A 57 -11.12 -12.95 0.92
C PHE A 57 -11.34 -14.41 1.28
N VAL A 58 -10.34 -15.27 1.10
CA VAL A 58 -10.41 -16.67 1.51
C VAL A 58 -10.69 -16.78 3.01
N GLU A 59 -9.98 -15.99 3.83
CA GLU A 59 -10.17 -15.99 5.27
C GLU A 59 -11.53 -15.43 5.69
N ALA A 60 -11.99 -14.33 5.08
CA ALA A 60 -13.37 -13.86 5.25
C ALA A 60 -14.39 -14.96 4.85
N GLY A 61 -14.10 -15.73 3.80
CA GLY A 61 -14.86 -16.90 3.39
C GLY A 61 -14.91 -17.99 4.46
N ARG A 62 -13.79 -18.30 5.12
CA ARG A 62 -13.73 -19.26 6.24
C ARG A 62 -14.58 -18.78 7.42
N GLN A 63 -14.47 -17.52 7.80
CA GLN A 63 -15.17 -16.96 8.96
C GLN A 63 -16.68 -16.80 8.75
N HIS A 64 -17.13 -16.45 7.53
CA HIS A 64 -18.54 -16.08 7.30
C HIS A 64 -19.33 -17.04 6.43
N TYR A 65 -18.66 -17.90 5.65
CA TYR A 65 -19.31 -18.75 4.63
C TYR A 65 -18.79 -20.20 4.62
N GLY A 66 -18.24 -20.68 5.73
CA GLY A 66 -17.74 -22.06 5.86
C GLY A 66 -16.62 -22.40 4.87
N GLY A 67 -15.85 -21.39 4.46
CA GLY A 67 -14.73 -21.54 3.52
C GLY A 67 -15.13 -21.59 2.03
N ASN A 68 -16.42 -21.45 1.71
CA ASN A 68 -16.91 -21.58 0.33
C ASN A 68 -17.53 -20.28 -0.19
N LEU A 69 -16.80 -19.58 -1.06
CA LEU A 69 -17.26 -18.36 -1.73
C LEU A 69 -17.99 -18.61 -3.06
N ARG A 70 -18.25 -19.87 -3.44
CA ARG A 70 -18.99 -20.18 -4.67
C ARG A 70 -20.39 -19.54 -4.62
N ARG A 71 -20.76 -18.85 -5.70
CA ARG A 71 -22.04 -18.10 -5.84
C ARG A 71 -22.21 -16.97 -4.81
N LYS A 72 -21.12 -16.52 -4.19
CA LYS A 72 -21.06 -15.25 -3.47
C LYS A 72 -20.44 -14.20 -4.38
N TRP A 73 -20.76 -12.94 -4.14
CA TRP A 73 -20.21 -11.80 -4.87
C TRP A 73 -19.55 -10.85 -3.88
N ILE A 74 -18.47 -10.22 -4.33
CA ILE A 74 -17.78 -9.14 -3.62
C ILE A 74 -18.03 -7.89 -4.44
N LEU A 75 -18.58 -6.87 -3.80
CA LEU A 75 -18.73 -5.54 -4.38
C LEU A 75 -17.67 -4.63 -3.78
N THR A 76 -16.87 -4.00 -4.63
CA THR A 76 -15.79 -3.09 -4.25
C THR A 76 -15.60 -2.01 -5.32
N GLY A 77 -14.72 -1.04 -5.08
CA GLY A 77 -14.39 0.03 -6.01
C GLY A 77 -12.91 0.43 -5.96
N GLY A 78 -12.39 0.92 -7.09
CA GLY A 78 -11.00 1.33 -7.26
C GLY A 78 -10.15 0.30 -8.01
N LEU A 79 -9.79 0.60 -9.26
CA LEU A 79 -9.00 -0.27 -10.15
C LEU A 79 -7.62 0.36 -10.46
N GLY A 80 -6.95 0.85 -9.41
CA GLY A 80 -5.56 1.34 -9.50
C GLY A 80 -4.54 0.20 -9.45
N GLY A 81 -3.24 0.51 -9.47
CA GLY A 81 -2.18 -0.51 -9.52
C GLY A 81 -2.13 -1.53 -8.37
N MET A 82 -2.79 -1.24 -7.23
CA MET A 82 -2.96 -2.19 -6.12
C MET A 82 -4.40 -2.73 -5.99
N GLY A 83 -5.39 -2.06 -6.59
CA GLY A 83 -6.81 -2.41 -6.46
C GLY A 83 -7.38 -3.16 -7.67
N GLY A 84 -6.67 -3.15 -8.79
CA GLY A 84 -7.02 -3.89 -10.01
C GLY A 84 -6.63 -5.35 -9.99
#